data_AF-A0A439E0M1-F1
#
_entry.id   AF-A0A439E0M1-F1
#
_cell.length_a   1.000
_cell.length_b   1.000
_cell.length_c   1.000
_cell.angle_alpha   90.00
_cell.angle_beta   90.00
_cell.angle_gamma   90.00
#
_symmetry.space_group_name_H-M   'P 1'
#
loop_
_entity.id
_entity.type
_entity.pdbx_description
1 polymer ?
#
loop_
_entity_poly.entity_id
_entity_poly.type
_entity_poly.pdbx_seq_one_letter_code
_entity_poly.pdbx_strand_id
1 'polypeptide(L)' 'MFDFPALPAQPTIAQAAHHLNCSSTHIRRLIASGQLKARRIGVRAIRIDRESLLKLGQPVGGAR' A
#
# COMPACT_ATOMS: atom_id res chain seq x y z
N MET A 1 15.81 8.64 -14.79
CA MET A 1 16.08 8.06 -13.47
C MET A 1 14.92 8.48 -12.57
N PHE A 2 13.99 7.57 -12.24
CA PHE A 2 12.91 7.91 -11.31
C PHE A 2 13.50 7.88 -9.91
N ASP A 3 13.81 9.06 -9.38
CA ASP A 3 14.05 9.24 -7.96
C ASP A 3 12.75 8.85 -7.25
N PHE A 4 12.76 7.76 -6.46
CA PHE A 4 11.56 7.30 -5.77
C PHE A 4 11.51 8.04 -4.43
N PRO A 5 10.66 9.08 -4.28
CA PRO A 5 10.56 9.75 -3.00
C PRO A 5 10.13 8.74 -1.95
N ALA A 6 10.61 8.94 -0.72
CA ALA A 6 10.13 8.23 0.45
C ALA A 6 8.59 8.10 0.39
N LEU A 7 8.07 6.92 0.75
CA LEU A 7 6.64 6.59 0.68
C LEU A 7 5.81 7.77 1.20
N PRO A 8 4.93 8.41 0.40
CA PRO A 8 4.24 9.63 0.83
C PRO A 8 3.19 9.33 1.91
N ALA A 9 2.67 10.36 2.58
CA ALA A 9 1.63 10.20 3.61
C ALA A 9 0.36 9.51 3.10
N GLN A 10 0.07 9.63 1.79
CA GLN A 10 -1.10 9.03 1.15
C GLN A 10 -0.68 8.38 -0.17
N PRO A 11 -0.10 7.18 -0.15
CA PRO A 11 0.37 6.52 -1.35
C PRO A 11 -0.75 6.25 -2.34
N THR A 12 -0.43 6.32 -3.63
CA THR A 12 -1.26 5.72 -4.66
C THR A 12 -1.18 4.20 -4.62
N ILE A 13 -2.10 3.51 -5.31
CA ILE A 13 -2.01 2.04 -5.50
C ILE A 13 -0.67 1.65 -6.13
N ALA A 14 -0.19 2.41 -7.13
CA ALA A 14 1.07 2.11 -7.81
C ALA A 14 2.28 2.28 -6.87
N GLN A 15 2.29 3.33 -6.04
CA GLN A 15 3.35 3.54 -5.06
C GLN A 15 3.34 2.46 -3.97
N ALA A 16 2.16 2.03 -3.51
CA ALA A 16 2.06 0.94 -2.55
C ALA A 16 2.52 -0.41 -3.14
N ALA A 17 2.13 -0.68 -4.40
CA ALA A 17 2.56 -1.86 -5.15
C ALA A 17 4.09 -1.89 -5.30
N HIS A 18 4.68 -0.77 -5.69
CA HIS A 18 6.14 -0.62 -5.76
C HIS A 18 6.81 -0.83 -4.39
N HIS A 19 6.28 -0.21 -3.34
CA HIS A 19 6.84 -0.32 -1.99
C HIS A 19 6.89 -1.76 -1.47
N LEU A 20 5.82 -2.54 -1.70
CA LEU A 20 5.76 -3.95 -1.32
C LEU A 20 6.29 -4.90 -2.40
N ASN A 21 6.85 -4.37 -3.49
CA ASN A 21 7.31 -5.11 -4.66
C ASN A 21 6.29 -6.17 -5.16
N CYS A 22 5.04 -5.75 -5.35
CA CYS A 22 3.94 -6.60 -5.79
C CYS A 22 3.10 -5.94 -6.90
N SER A 23 2.11 -6.67 -7.43
CA SER A 23 1.22 -6.11 -8.47
C SER A 23 0.17 -5.15 -7.88
N SER A 24 -0.24 -4.15 -8.66
CA SER A 24 -1.37 -3.29 -8.31
C SER A 24 -2.69 -4.07 -8.10
N THR A 25 -2.85 -5.21 -8.78
CA THR A 25 -3.98 -6.13 -8.58
C THR A 25 -3.96 -6.73 -7.18
N HIS A 26 -2.78 -7.11 -6.67
CA HIS A 26 -2.64 -7.60 -5.31
C HIS A 26 -3.04 -6.54 -4.28
N ILE A 27 -2.58 -5.30 -4.45
CA ILE A 27 -3.01 -4.17 -3.60
C ILE A 27 -4.53 -4.00 -3.60
N ARG A 28 -5.19 -4.07 -4.76
CA ARG A 28 -6.67 -3.99 -4.83
C ARG A 28 -7.36 -5.14 -4.10
N ARG A 29 -6.81 -6.35 -4.18
CA ARG A 29 -7.33 -7.52 -3.44
C ARG A 29 -7.19 -7.35 -1.93
N LEU A 30 -6.05 -6.85 -1.46
CA LEU A 30 -5.83 -6.53 -0.04
C LEU A 30 -6.80 -5.48 0.50
N ILE A 31 -7.16 -4.48 -0.32
CA ILE A 31 -8.19 -3.50 0.03
C ILE A 31 -9.57 -4.17 0.09
N ALA A 32 -9.90 -4.97 -0.92
CA ALA A 32 -11.19 -5.66 -0.99
C ALA A 32 -11.38 -6.68 0.15
N SER A 33 -10.31 -7.33 0.60
CA SER A 33 -10.32 -8.27 1.74
C SER A 33 -10.28 -7.58 3.11
N GLY A 34 -10.15 -6.24 3.15
CA GLY A 34 -10.05 -5.47 4.40
C GLY A 34 -8.68 -5.54 5.08
N GLN A 35 -7.68 -6.19 4.47
CA GLN A 35 -6.32 -6.31 5.01
C GLN A 35 -5.50 -5.02 4.83
N LEU A 36 -5.87 -4.16 3.88
CA LEU A 36 -5.22 -2.88 3.64
C LEU A 36 -6.25 -1.75 3.64
N LYS A 37 -6.08 -0.78 4.55
CA LYS A 37 -6.94 0.40 4.60
C LYS A 37 -6.64 1.35 3.44
N ALA A 38 -7.69 1.84 2.81
CA ALA A 38 -7.62 2.84 1.77
C ALA A 38 -8.87 3.72 1.80
N ARG A 39 -8.77 4.91 1.21
CA ARG A 39 -9.90 5.82 1.05
C ARG A 39 -9.99 6.34 -0.38
N ARG A 40 -11.21 6.64 -0.80
CA ARG A 40 -11.47 7.29 -2.08
C ARG A 40 -11.36 8.80 -1.92
N ILE A 41 -10.72 9.46 -2.87
CA ILE A 41 -10.70 10.91 -3.02
C ILE A 41 -11.42 11.25 -4.32
N GLY A 42 -12.55 11.96 -4.20
CA GLY A 42 -13.42 12.26 -5.32
C GLY A 42 -13.99 11.01 -5.98
N VAL A 43 -14.18 11.05 -7.31
CA VAL A 43 -14.92 10.01 -8.03
C VAL A 43 -14.12 8.72 -8.19
N ARG A 44 -12.80 8.81 -8.47
CA ARG A 44 -12.01 7.63 -8.92
C ARG A 44 -10.69 7.41 -8.19
N ALA A 45 -10.09 8.44 -7.59
CA ALA A 45 -8.77 8.31 -7.00
C ALA A 45 -8.85 7.50 -5.69
N ILE A 46 -7.96 6.52 -5.53
CA ILE A 46 -7.80 5.77 -4.28
C ILE A 46 -6.45 6.17 -3.67
N ARG A 47 -6.45 6.39 -2.36
CA ARG A 47 -5.24 6.61 -1.56
C ARG A 47 -5.16 5.56 -0.47
N ILE A 48 -3.96 5.02 -0.29
CA ILE A 48 -3.66 4.01 0.71
C ILE A 48 -3.39 4.71 2.04
N ASP A 49 -3.86 4.11 3.12
CA ASP A 49 -3.42 4.48 4.45
C ASP A 49 -1.98 4.01 4.67
N ARG A 50 -1.05 4.97 4.86
CA ARG A 50 0.38 4.65 4.94
C ARG A 50 0.70 3.71 6.10
N GLU A 51 0.11 3.93 7.26
CA GLU A 51 0.39 3.11 8.46
C GLU A 51 -0.09 1.68 8.28
N SER A 52 -1.29 1.49 7.73
CA SER A 52 -1.81 0.18 7.37
C SER A 52 -0.89 -0.56 6.40
N LEU A 53 -0.31 0.15 5.42
CA LEU A 53 0.64 -0.43 4.47
C LEU A 53 1.94 -0.88 5.14
N LEU A 54 2.52 -0.04 6.01
CA LEU A 54 3.75 -0.34 6.73
C LEU A 54 3.57 -1.50 7.73
N LYS A 55 2.39 -1.62 8.35
CA LYS A 55 2.04 -2.75 9.23
C LYS A 55 1.92 -4.06 8.45
N LEU A 56 1.39 -4.00 7.23
CA LEU A 56 1.23 -5.19 6.38
C LEU A 56 2.56 -5.77 5.92
N GLY A 57 3.57 -4.93 5.67
CA GLY A 57 4.92 -5.34 5.26
C GLY A 57 5.81 -5.86 6.41
N GLN A 58 5.27 -5.98 7.62
CA GLN A 58 6.02 -6.56 8.74
C GLN A 58 6.29 -8.04 8.49
N PRO A 59 7.47 -8.55 8.86
CA PRO A 59 7.79 -9.95 8.71
C PRO A 59 6.83 -10.83 9.53
N VAL A 60 6.45 -11.96 8.96
CA VAL A 60 5.67 -13.00 9.65
C VAL A 60 6.66 -14.03 10.20
N GLY A 61 6.72 -14.19 11.52
CA GLY A 61 7.67 -15.09 12.20
C GLY A 61 8.96 -14.40 12.66
N GLY A 62 9.83 -15.16 13.34
CA GLY A 62 11.06 -14.63 13.95
C GLY A 62 11.02 -14.51 15.47
N ALA A 63 10.18 -15.30 16.15
CA ALA A 63 10.39 -15.56 17.57
C ALA A 63 11.76 -16.24 17.73
N ARG A 64 12.61 -15.65 18.57
CA ARG A 64 13.78 -16.34 19.14
C ARG A 64 13.32 -17.47 20.03
#